data_AF-A0A6V8L185-F1
#
_entry.id   AF-A0A6V8L185-F1
#
_cell.length_a   1.000
_cell.length_b   1.000
_cell.length_c   1.000
_cell.angle_alpha   90.00
_cell.angle_beta   90.00
_cell.angle_gamma   90.00
#
_symmetry.space_group_name_H-M   'P 1'
#
loop_
_entity.id
_entity.type
_entity.pdbx_description
1 polymer ?
#
loop_
_entity_poly.entity_id
_entity_poly.type
_entity_poly.pdbx_seq_one_letter_code
_entity_poly.pdbx_strand_id
1 'polypeptide(L)'
;MTDPADLFQPPLAARHGDTDRAVQVEKGPFTADVIAAIMRHMNGDHADDCRVICQGLGNQPRATDAAMSGMDADGMDFLATVDGAPVPVRIPFTERLTERRQVRAEAARMYREACAVLGITPRPDAR
;
A
#
# COMPACT_ATOMS: atom_id res chain seq x y z
N MET A 1 53.64 -25.97 -46.08
CA MET A 1 53.75 -27.27 -45.40
C MET A 1 52.63 -27.35 -44.38
N THR A 2 51.47 -27.81 -44.85
CA THR A 2 50.35 -28.55 -44.21
C THR A 2 49.94 -28.28 -42.74
N ASP A 3 48.78 -27.58 -42.59
CA ASP A 3 47.51 -27.81 -41.81
C ASP A 3 47.38 -28.94 -40.73
N PRO A 4 46.27 -29.06 -39.93
CA PRO A 4 45.10 -28.20 -39.61
C PRO A 4 44.56 -28.28 -38.13
N ALA A 5 43.50 -27.51 -37.84
CA ALA A 5 42.36 -27.76 -36.91
C ALA A 5 42.49 -27.85 -35.36
N ASP A 6 41.57 -27.11 -34.72
CA ASP A 6 40.79 -27.44 -33.52
C ASP A 6 41.49 -27.89 -32.23
N LEU A 7 41.52 -26.99 -31.24
CA LEU A 7 41.11 -27.31 -29.86
C LEU A 7 40.57 -26.04 -29.15
N PHE A 8 39.34 -25.69 -29.49
CA PHE A 8 38.23 -25.50 -28.56
C PHE A 8 38.63 -25.44 -27.06
N GLN A 9 38.71 -24.25 -26.48
CA GLN A 9 38.72 -24.08 -25.02
C GLN A 9 37.28 -23.86 -24.49
N PRO A 10 36.73 -24.75 -23.64
CA PRO A 10 35.40 -24.63 -23.04
C PRO A 10 35.33 -23.58 -21.90
N PRO A 11 34.12 -23.19 -21.45
CA PRO A 11 33.89 -21.92 -20.78
C PRO A 11 34.26 -21.94 -19.29
N LEU A 12 34.72 -20.79 -18.79
CA LEU A 12 34.79 -20.52 -17.35
C LEU A 12 33.37 -20.49 -16.78
N ALA A 13 33.05 -21.49 -15.96
CA ALA A 13 31.80 -21.61 -15.25
C ALA A 13 31.52 -20.40 -14.33
N ALA A 14 30.24 -20.06 -14.27
CA ALA A 14 29.51 -19.47 -13.14
C ALA A 14 30.17 -18.30 -12.39
N ARG A 15 29.71 -17.09 -12.72
CA ARG A 15 29.47 -16.04 -11.73
C ARG A 15 27.97 -15.87 -11.57
N HIS A 16 27.40 -16.74 -10.73
CA HIS A 16 26.18 -16.42 -10.01
C HIS A 16 26.48 -15.32 -9.01
N GLY A 17 25.58 -14.34 -8.93
CA GLY A 17 25.53 -13.39 -7.82
C GLY A 17 26.11 -12.02 -8.16
N ASP A 18 25.29 -11.16 -8.74
CA ASP A 18 24.94 -9.96 -7.97
C ASP A 18 23.43 -9.78 -8.06
N THR A 19 22.78 -10.65 -7.29
CA THR A 19 21.64 -10.40 -6.44
C THR A 19 20.99 -9.03 -6.64
N ASP A 20 19.76 -9.09 -7.13
CA ASP A 20 18.63 -8.38 -6.53
C ASP A 20 18.96 -6.93 -6.16
N ARG A 21 18.58 -6.01 -7.06
CA ARG A 21 18.32 -4.63 -6.65
C ARG A 21 17.08 -4.69 -5.75
N ALA A 22 17.26 -5.21 -4.54
CA ALA A 22 16.32 -5.11 -3.46
C ALA A 22 16.05 -3.62 -3.37
N VAL A 23 14.88 -3.23 -3.88
CA VAL A 23 14.24 -1.98 -3.53
C VAL A 23 14.35 -1.98 -2.01
N GLN A 24 15.21 -1.12 -1.48
CA GLN A 24 15.29 -0.87 -0.06
C GLN A 24 13.89 -0.42 0.28
N VAL A 25 13.06 -1.35 0.77
CA VAL A 25 11.80 -1.02 1.40
C VAL A 25 12.25 -0.32 2.67
N GLU A 26 12.46 0.98 2.54
CA GLU A 26 12.80 1.89 3.62
C GLU A 26 11.89 1.50 4.77
N LYS A 27 12.47 0.89 5.81
CA LYS A 27 11.71 0.54 7.01
C LYS A 27 11.25 1.88 7.58
N GLY A 28 10.03 2.26 7.22
CA GLY A 28 9.38 3.46 7.73
C GLY A 28 9.31 3.41 9.26
N PRO A 29 8.80 4.47 9.89
CA PRO A 29 8.72 4.57 11.35
C PRO A 29 7.81 3.52 11.99
N PHE A 30 7.16 2.68 11.18
CA PHE A 30 6.26 1.62 11.62
C PHE A 30 6.86 0.25 11.32
N THR A 31 6.91 -0.59 12.35
CA THR A 31 7.27 -2.00 12.18
C THR A 31 6.14 -2.75 11.47
N ALA A 32 6.47 -3.89 10.84
CA ALA A 32 5.48 -4.74 10.18
C ALA A 32 4.36 -5.19 11.13
N ASP A 33 4.69 -5.49 12.40
CA ASP A 33 3.68 -5.89 13.40
C ASP A 33 2.72 -4.74 13.75
N VAL A 34 3.23 -3.51 13.79
CA VAL A 34 2.40 -2.31 14.00
C VAL A 34 1.45 -2.11 12.83
N ILE A 35 1.95 -2.19 11.60
CA ILE A 35 1.12 -2.08 10.39
C ILE A 35 0.07 -3.19 10.37
N ALA A 36 0.44 -4.43 10.67
CA ALA A 36 -0.49 -5.56 10.73
C ALA A 36 -1.59 -5.36 11.79
N ALA A 37 -1.25 -4.79 12.95
CA ALA A 37 -2.24 -4.47 13.99
C ALA A 37 -3.20 -3.36 13.54
N ILE A 38 -2.69 -2.31 12.88
CA ILE A 38 -3.51 -1.22 12.33
C ILE A 38 -4.44 -1.76 11.25
N MET A 39 -3.93 -2.56 10.31
CA MET A 39 -4.74 -3.17 9.24
C MET A 39 -5.88 -4.01 9.80
N ARG A 40 -5.61 -4.86 10.81
CA ARG A 40 -6.67 -5.67 11.45
C ARG A 40 -7.75 -4.79 12.07
N HIS A 41 -7.39 -3.70 12.72
CA HIS A 41 -8.35 -2.77 13.31
C HIS A 41 -9.16 -2.03 12.23
N MET A 42 -8.49 -1.48 11.21
CA MET A 42 -9.15 -0.77 10.11
C MET A 42 -10.11 -1.68 9.34
N ASN A 43 -9.69 -2.89 9.02
CA ASN A 43 -10.50 -3.83 8.25
C ASN A 43 -11.62 -4.50 9.07
N GLY A 44 -11.49 -4.52 10.40
CA GLY A 44 -12.52 -5.07 11.28
C GLY A 44 -13.57 -4.03 11.69
N ASP A 45 -13.11 -2.93 12.29
CA ASP A 45 -13.99 -1.95 12.94
C ASP A 45 -14.39 -0.81 11.98
N HIS A 46 -13.61 -0.60 10.91
CA HIS A 46 -13.70 0.55 10.01
C HIS A 46 -13.79 0.16 8.52
N ALA A 47 -14.26 -1.04 8.20
CA ALA A 47 -14.38 -1.50 6.79
C ALA A 47 -15.23 -0.54 5.94
N ASP A 48 -16.37 -0.07 6.48
CA ASP A 48 -17.20 0.93 5.81
C ASP A 48 -16.48 2.26 5.61
N ASP A 49 -15.65 2.69 6.56
CA ASP A 49 -14.88 3.93 6.44
C ASP A 49 -13.81 3.78 5.35
N CYS A 50 -13.17 2.61 5.25
CA CYS A 50 -12.21 2.30 4.17
C CYS A 50 -12.89 2.44 2.79
N ARG A 51 -14.11 1.93 2.65
CA ARG A 51 -14.90 2.06 1.41
C ARG A 51 -15.22 3.52 1.11
N VAL A 52 -15.71 4.28 2.08
CA VAL A 52 -16.02 5.71 1.92
C VAL A 52 -14.77 6.51 1.52
N ILE A 53 -13.65 6.25 2.18
CA ILE A 53 -12.34 6.86 1.87
C ILE A 53 -11.95 6.58 0.41
N CYS A 54 -12.04 5.32 -0.05
CA CYS A 54 -11.72 4.97 -1.44
C CYS A 54 -12.68 5.62 -2.45
N GLN A 55 -13.96 5.76 -2.11
CA GLN A 55 -14.95 6.42 -2.96
C GLN A 55 -14.68 7.93 -3.09
N GLY A 56 -14.41 8.61 -1.99
CA GLY A 56 -14.25 10.07 -1.97
C GLY A 56 -12.86 10.54 -2.37
N LEU A 57 -11.80 9.90 -1.85
CA LEU A 57 -10.41 10.33 -2.05
C LEU A 57 -9.61 9.41 -2.97
N GLY A 58 -10.01 8.14 -3.09
CA GLY A 58 -9.34 7.15 -3.91
C GLY A 58 -9.71 7.17 -5.40
N ASN A 59 -10.57 8.09 -5.84
CA ASN A 59 -11.12 8.15 -7.19
C ASN A 59 -11.83 6.83 -7.62
N GLN A 60 -12.40 6.09 -6.67
CA GLN A 60 -13.17 4.86 -6.92
C GLN A 60 -14.64 5.02 -6.50
N PRO A 61 -15.42 5.92 -7.15
CA PRO A 61 -16.79 6.24 -6.72
C PRO A 61 -17.75 5.03 -6.76
N ARG A 62 -17.43 4.00 -7.55
CA ARG A 62 -18.21 2.76 -7.66
C ARG A 62 -17.72 1.63 -6.76
N ALA A 63 -16.77 1.88 -5.86
CA ALA A 63 -16.27 0.85 -4.95
C ALA A 63 -17.41 0.32 -4.07
N THR A 64 -17.64 -0.99 -4.08
CA THR A 64 -18.66 -1.66 -3.27
C THR A 64 -18.10 -2.12 -1.93
N ASP A 65 -16.78 -2.28 -1.83
CA ASP A 65 -16.05 -2.69 -0.63
C ASP A 65 -14.62 -2.12 -0.69
N ALA A 66 -13.94 -2.01 0.45
CA ALA A 66 -12.50 -1.72 0.47
C ALA A 66 -11.84 -2.21 1.76
N ALA A 67 -10.62 -2.72 1.64
CA ALA A 67 -9.79 -3.11 2.77
C ALA A 67 -8.43 -2.41 2.70
N MET A 68 -7.93 -1.95 3.85
CA MET A 68 -6.54 -1.54 4.01
C MET A 68 -5.62 -2.73 3.73
N SER A 69 -4.65 -2.53 2.84
CA SER A 69 -3.66 -3.53 2.40
C SER A 69 -2.24 -3.20 2.87
N GLY A 70 -1.99 -1.98 3.31
CA GLY A 70 -0.70 -1.52 3.78
C GLY A 70 -0.69 -0.04 4.15
N MET A 71 0.46 0.42 4.64
CA MET A 71 0.79 1.83 4.77
C MET A 71 2.29 2.00 4.98
N ASP A 72 2.77 3.21 4.76
CA ASP A 72 4.09 3.67 5.18
C ASP A 72 3.97 5.02 5.91
N ALA A 73 5.06 5.79 5.97
CA ALA A 73 5.07 7.10 6.63
C ALA A 73 4.29 8.18 5.85
N ASP A 74 4.13 8.02 4.55
CA ASP A 74 3.66 9.05 3.62
C ASP A 74 2.23 8.80 3.13
N GLY A 75 1.65 7.62 3.38
CA GLY A 75 0.26 7.32 3.02
C GLY A 75 -0.21 5.92 3.39
N MET A 76 -1.46 5.66 3.03
CA MET A 76 -2.17 4.40 3.28
C MET A 76 -2.58 3.74 1.97
N ASP A 77 -2.43 2.41 1.92
CA ASP A 77 -2.77 1.57 0.78
C ASP A 77 -4.06 0.81 1.05
N PHE A 78 -4.96 0.81 0.08
CA PHE A 78 -6.22 0.10 0.10
C PHE A 78 -6.39 -0.77 -1.14
N LEU A 79 -7.19 -1.82 -1.02
CA LEU A 79 -7.74 -2.59 -2.11
C LEU A 79 -9.24 -2.35 -2.13
N ALA A 80 -9.71 -1.57 -3.10
CA ALA A 80 -11.12 -1.31 -3.32
C ALA A 80 -11.71 -2.35 -4.28
N THR A 81 -12.88 -2.88 -4.00
CA THR A 81 -13.60 -3.76 -4.93
C THR A 81 -14.50 -2.93 -5.84
N VAL A 82 -14.19 -2.90 -7.14
CA VAL A 82 -14.97 -2.19 -8.17
C VAL A 82 -15.40 -3.22 -9.22
N ASP A 83 -16.71 -3.31 -9.47
CA ASP A 83 -17.29 -4.30 -10.39
C ASP A 83 -16.85 -5.75 -10.09
N GLY A 84 -16.62 -6.07 -8.81
CA GLY A 84 -16.16 -7.38 -8.35
C GLY A 84 -14.66 -7.65 -8.50
N ALA A 85 -13.87 -6.67 -8.95
CA ALA A 85 -12.42 -6.79 -9.07
C ALA A 85 -11.67 -5.92 -8.04
N PRO A 86 -10.57 -6.39 -7.44
CA PRO A 86 -9.75 -5.59 -6.54
C PRO A 86 -8.93 -4.57 -7.32
N VAL A 87 -8.98 -3.31 -6.88
CA VAL A 87 -8.27 -2.16 -7.44
C VAL A 87 -7.38 -1.57 -6.35
N PRO A 88 -6.05 -1.50 -6.54
CA PRO A 88 -5.16 -0.86 -5.59
C PRO A 88 -5.37 0.66 -5.60
N VAL A 89 -5.48 1.24 -4.40
CA VAL A 89 -5.69 2.67 -4.18
C VAL A 89 -4.69 3.14 -3.14
N ARG A 90 -3.90 4.15 -3.49
CA ARG A 90 -2.97 4.82 -2.58
C ARG A 90 -3.53 6.18 -2.21
N ILE A 91 -3.59 6.49 -0.93
CA ILE A 91 -4.01 7.80 -0.45
C ILE A 91 -2.88 8.41 0.39
N PRO A 92 -2.30 9.55 -0.04
CA PRO A 92 -1.24 10.21 0.71
C PRO A 92 -1.77 10.82 2.00
N PHE A 93 -0.95 10.79 3.06
CA PHE A 93 -1.18 11.61 4.25
C PHE A 93 -0.89 13.08 3.92
N THR A 94 -1.43 13.99 4.74
CA THR A 94 -1.12 15.42 4.59
C THR A 94 0.33 15.74 4.95
N GLU A 95 0.93 14.95 5.82
CA GLU A 95 2.32 15.04 6.21
C GLU A 95 2.90 13.65 6.49
N ARG A 96 4.23 13.57 6.46
CA ARG A 96 4.94 12.34 6.85
C ARG A 96 4.71 12.04 8.33
N LEU A 97 4.12 10.89 8.62
CA LEU A 97 3.91 10.43 9.99
C LEU A 97 5.20 9.88 10.57
N THR A 98 5.45 10.17 11.84
CA THR A 98 6.62 9.71 12.59
C THR A 98 6.23 8.78 13.73
N GLU A 99 4.97 8.81 14.17
CA GLU A 99 4.49 8.07 15.34
C GLU A 99 3.11 7.46 15.13
N ARG A 100 2.89 6.28 15.71
CA ARG A 100 1.66 5.49 15.53
C ARG A 100 0.39 6.24 15.95
N ARG A 101 0.48 7.14 16.94
CA ARG A 101 -0.67 7.90 17.42
C ARG A 101 -1.25 8.85 16.35
N GLN A 102 -0.42 9.29 15.40
CA GLN A 102 -0.83 10.19 14.32
C GLN A 102 -1.71 9.48 13.28
N VAL A 103 -1.54 8.16 13.11
CA VAL A 103 -2.27 7.36 12.11
C VAL A 103 -3.78 7.45 12.31
N ARG A 104 -4.25 7.41 13.56
CA ARG A 104 -5.69 7.54 13.86
C ARG A 104 -6.23 8.90 13.41
N ALA A 105 -5.52 9.97 13.73
CA ALA A 105 -5.94 11.32 13.38
C ALA A 105 -5.99 11.50 11.86
N GLU A 106 -5.00 10.98 11.13
CA GLU A 106 -4.99 11.00 9.66
C GLU A 106 -6.12 10.16 9.05
N ALA A 107 -6.35 8.95 9.53
CA ALA A 107 -7.46 8.11 9.03
C ALA A 107 -8.82 8.79 9.25
N ALA A 108 -9.04 9.37 10.43
CA ALA A 108 -10.26 10.09 10.74
C ALA A 108 -10.40 11.37 9.88
N ARG A 109 -9.29 12.06 9.58
CA ARG A 109 -9.27 13.20 8.64
C ARG A 109 -9.68 12.76 7.23
N MET A 110 -9.04 11.72 6.69
CA MET A 110 -9.36 11.15 5.37
C MET A 110 -10.83 10.78 5.26
N TYR A 111 -11.39 10.11 6.28
CA TYR A 111 -12.80 9.76 6.31
C TYR A 111 -13.71 10.99 6.24
N ARG A 112 -13.47 12.00 7.10
CA ARG A 112 -14.27 13.23 7.10
C ARG A 112 -14.18 13.99 5.78
N GLU A 113 -13.01 14.05 5.18
CA GLU A 113 -12.81 14.69 3.87
C GLU A 113 -13.54 13.92 2.77
N ALA A 114 -13.46 12.59 2.77
CA ALA A 114 -14.21 11.74 1.85
C ALA A 114 -15.73 11.95 1.99
N CYS A 115 -16.24 12.01 3.23
CA CYS A 115 -17.63 12.34 3.50
C CYS A 115 -18.02 13.71 2.92
N ALA A 116 -17.17 14.73 3.08
CA ALA A 116 -17.42 16.06 2.54
C ALA A 116 -17.46 16.06 1.00
N VAL A 117 -16.53 15.35 0.35
CA VAL A 117 -16.49 15.18 -1.12
C VAL A 117 -17.75 14.48 -1.63
N LEU A 118 -18.23 13.47 -0.91
CA LEU A 118 -19.42 12.69 -1.28
C LEU A 118 -20.74 13.33 -0.85
N GLY A 119 -20.71 14.40 -0.05
CA GLY A 119 -21.91 15.01 0.52
C GLY A 119 -22.63 14.14 1.57
N ILE A 120 -21.90 13.26 2.24
CA ILE A 120 -22.42 12.34 3.27
C ILE A 120 -22.18 12.94 4.66
N THR A 121 -23.16 12.83 5.56
CA THR A 121 -22.97 13.20 6.97
C THR A 121 -22.05 12.18 7.66
N PRO A 122 -20.90 12.61 8.24
CA PRO A 122 -19.99 11.71 8.94
C PRO A 122 -20.66 11.01 10.13
N ARG A 123 -20.27 9.77 10.42
CA ARG A 123 -20.73 9.06 11.62
C ARG A 123 -20.23 9.76 12.90
N PRO A 124 -21.04 9.84 13.97
CA PRO A 124 -20.66 10.53 15.21
C PRO A 124 -19.38 9.99 15.87
N ASP A 125 -19.11 8.70 15.67
CA ASP A 125 -18.05 7.96 16.35
C ASP A 125 -16.77 7.82 15.50
N ALA A 126 -16.69 8.48 14.34
CA ALA A 126 -15.49 8.50 13.51
C ALA A 126 -14.37 9.32 14.18
N ARG A 127 -13.61 8.68 15.09
CA ARG A 127 -12.57 9.29 15.93
C ARG A 127 -11.18 8.67 15.75
#